data_AF-A0A3A4XAZ6-F1
#
_entry.id   AF-A0A3A4XAZ6-F1
#
_cell.length_a   1.000
_cell.length_b   1.000
_cell.length_c   1.000
_cell.angle_alpha   90.00
_cell.angle_beta   90.00
_cell.angle_gamma   90.00
#
_symmetry.space_group_name_H-M   'P 1'
#
loop_
_entity.id
_entity.type
_entity.pdbx_description
1 polymer ?
#
loop_
_entity_poly.entity_id
_entity_poly.type
_entity_poly.pdbx_seq_one_letter_code
_entity_poly.pdbx_strand_id
1 'polypeptide(L)' 'MYRKLKESGHKGFTLIELMIVIAIIGILAAIAIPQFTKYRARAQNSQALSDMRNIKTDLEGFYSEYQEYPN' A
#
# COMPACT_ATOMS: atom_id res chain seq x y z
N MET A 1 -62.20 16.23 6.63
CA MET A 1 -60.86 16.68 6.17
C MET A 1 -59.84 15.59 6.52
N TYR A 2 -59.60 14.63 5.63
CA TYR A 2 -58.62 13.55 5.86
C TYR A 2 -57.39 13.77 4.97
N ARG A 3 -56.27 14.15 5.60
CA ARG A 3 -54.98 14.38 4.95
C ARG A 3 -54.27 13.03 4.80
N LYS A 4 -54.15 12.52 3.57
CA LYS A 4 -53.29 11.36 3.26
C LYS A 4 -51.83 11.74 3.55
N LEU A 5 -51.22 11.03 4.48
CA LEU A 5 -49.77 11.08 4.72
C LEU A 5 -49.09 10.34 3.56
N LYS A 6 -48.25 11.06 2.83
CA LYS A 6 -47.42 10.52 1.76
C LYS A 6 -46.36 9.64 2.41
N GLU A 7 -46.51 8.32 2.33
CA GLU A 7 -45.46 7.38 2.73
C GLU A 7 -44.25 7.60 1.82
N SER A 8 -43.18 8.16 2.37
CA SER A 8 -41.87 8.17 1.76
C SER A 8 -41.34 6.74 1.75
N GLY A 9 -41.65 6.01 0.66
CA GLY A 9 -41.19 4.64 0.46
C GLY A 9 -39.67 4.55 0.61
N HIS A 10 -39.23 3.80 1.61
CA HIS A 10 -37.84 3.45 1.81
C HIS A 10 -37.37 2.60 0.62
N LYS A 11 -36.63 3.21 -0.31
CA LYS A 11 -35.98 2.46 -1.40
C LYS A 11 -34.84 1.64 -0.81
N GLY A 12 -35.00 0.32 -0.79
CA GLY A 12 -33.93 -0.62 -0.45
C GLY A 12 -32.92 -0.74 -1.59
N PHE A 13 -31.69 -1.12 -1.24
CA PHE A 13 -30.61 -1.42 -2.18
C PHE A 13 -30.84 -2.78 -2.85
N THR A 14 -30.48 -2.93 -4.12
CA THR A 14 -30.65 -4.19 -4.84
C THR A 14 -29.41 -5.08 -4.69
N LEU A 15 -29.61 -6.40 -4.74
CA LEU A 15 -28.49 -7.35 -4.74
C LEU A 15 -27.62 -7.20 -5.99
N ILE A 16 -28.22 -6.79 -7.12
CA ILE A 16 -27.50 -6.56 -8.38
C ILE A 16 -26.50 -5.40 -8.23
N GLU A 17 -26.91 -4.30 -7.60
CA GLU A 17 -25.99 -3.19 -7.32
C GLU A 17 -24.83 -3.65 -6.43
N LEU A 18 -25.09 -4.49 -5.42
CA LEU A 18 -24.02 -5.05 -4.57
C LEU A 18 -23.04 -5.91 -5.37
N MET A 19 -23.56 -6.78 -6.23
CA MET A 19 -22.74 -7.70 -7.02
C MET A 19 -21.80 -6.97 -7.98
N ILE A 20 -22.27 -5.90 -8.62
CA ILE A 20 -21.43 -5.08 -9.51
C ILE A 20 -20.32 -4.40 -8.72
N VAL A 21 -20.64 -3.86 -7.54
CA VAL A 21 -19.63 -3.22 -6.67
C VAL A 21 -18.54 -4.23 -6.27
N ILE A 22 -18.92 -5.43 -5.84
CA ILE A 22 -17.95 -6.48 -5.47
C ILE A 22 -17.10 -6.89 -6.67
N ALA A 23 -17.69 -7.02 -7.87
CA ALA A 23 -16.96 -7.34 -9.08
C ALA A 23 -15.89 -6.28 -9.41
N ILE A 24 -16.22 -5.00 -9.32
CA ILE A 24 -15.28 -3.90 -9.54
C ILE A 24 -14.16 -3.92 -8.50
N ILE A 25 -14.49 -4.08 -7.20
CA ILE A 25 -13.50 -4.18 -6.13
C ILE A 25 -12.57 -5.38 -6.35
N GLY A 26 -13.11 -6.52 -6.80
CA GLY A 26 -12.33 -7.71 -7.11
C GLY A 26 -11.29 -7.49 -8.21
N ILE A 27 -11.69 -6.82 -9.31
CA ILE A 27 -10.78 -6.47 -10.42
C ILE A 27 -9.68 -5.52 -9.93
N LEU A 28 -10.05 -4.48 -9.18
CA LEU A 28 -9.09 -3.52 -8.63
C LEU A 28 -8.11 -4.20 -7.66
N ALA A 29 -8.60 -5.07 -6.77
CA ALA A 29 -7.78 -5.79 -5.81
C ALA A 29 -6.80 -6.75 -6.50
N ALA A 30 -7.24 -7.45 -7.54
CA ALA A 30 -6.40 -8.38 -8.31
C ALA A 30 -5.18 -7.67 -8.95
N ILE A 31 -5.33 -6.41 -9.35
CA ILE A 31 -4.22 -5.59 -9.89
C ILE A 31 -3.41 -4.94 -8.76
N ALA A 32 -4.09 -4.38 -7.75
CA ALA A 32 -3.47 -3.59 -6.69
C ALA A 32 -2.57 -4.41 -5.77
N ILE A 33 -2.98 -5.63 -5.38
CA ILE A 33 -2.24 -6.48 -4.44
C ILE A 33 -0.83 -6.84 -4.96
N PRO A 34 -0.65 -7.41 -6.18
CA PRO A 34 0.67 -7.72 -6.68
C PRO A 34 1.51 -6.47 -6.95
N GLN A 35 0.90 -5.37 -7.40
CA GLN A 35 1.58 -4.10 -7.61
C GLN A 35 2.14 -3.54 -6.28
N PHE A 36 1.32 -3.51 -5.23
CA PHE A 36 1.72 -3.05 -3.91
C PHE A 36 2.83 -3.92 -3.32
N THR A 37 2.75 -5.24 -3.51
CA THR A 37 3.80 -6.16 -3.06
C THR A 37 5.13 -5.89 -3.74
N LYS A 38 5.14 -5.68 -5.07
CA LYS A 38 6.34 -5.29 -5.82
C LYS A 38 6.88 -3.94 -5.37
N TYR A 39 6.00 -2.96 -5.14
CA TYR A 39 6.40 -1.64 -4.65
C TYR A 39 7.09 -1.73 -3.28
N ARG A 40 6.51 -2.49 -2.33
CA ARG A 40 7.11 -2.71 -1.01
C ARG A 40 8.48 -3.38 -1.09
N ALA A 41 8.62 -4.41 -1.93
CA ALA A 41 9.91 -5.07 -2.14
C ALA A 41 10.97 -4.11 -2.72
N ARG A 42 10.59 -3.26 -3.69
CA ARG A 42 11.48 -2.23 -4.23
C ARG A 42 11.90 -1.20 -3.17
N ALA A 43 10.96 -0.77 -2.33
CA ALA A 43 11.25 0.15 -1.23
C ALA A 43 12.24 -0.46 -0.23
N GLN A 44 12.02 -1.72 0.16
CA GLN A 44 12.95 -2.45 1.05
C GLN A 44 14.35 -2.59 0.43
N ASN A 45 14.45 -2.93 -0.85
CA ASN A 45 15.74 -3.01 -1.54
C ASN A 45 16.44 -1.65 -1.63
N SER A 46 15.69 -0.58 -1.88
CA SER A 46 16.23 0.78 -1.90
C SER A 46 16.75 1.19 -0.53
N GLN A 47 16.03 0.84 0.54
CA GLN A 47 16.46 1.09 1.90
C GLN A 47 17.75 0.33 2.22
N ALA A 48 17.79 -0.98 1.95
CA ALA A 48 18.97 -1.80 2.18
C ALA A 48 20.20 -1.30 1.40
N LEU A 49 20.01 -0.81 0.17
CA LEU A 49 21.08 -0.20 -0.61
C LEU A 49 21.57 1.12 0.01
N SER A 50 20.67 1.94 0.55
CA SER A 50 21.04 3.15 1.28
C SER A 50 21.83 2.81 2.54
N ASP A 51 21.38 1.82 3.31
CA ASP A 51 22.04 1.38 4.53
C ASP A 51 23.45 0.85 4.23
N MET A 52 23.61 0.05 3.17
CA MET A 52 24.91 -0.45 2.72
C MET A 52 25.86 0.69 2.31
N ARG A 53 25.35 1.73 1.65
CA ARG A 53 26.15 2.91 1.30
C ARG A 53 26.63 3.65 2.54
N ASN A 54 25.75 3.83 3.53
CA ASN A 54 26.11 4.45 4.80
C ASN A 54 27.19 3.65 5.52
N ILE A 55 27.01 2.33 5.66
CA ILE A 55 28.00 1.44 6.26
C ILE A 55 29.33 1.54 5.52
N LYS A 56 29.31 1.51 4.18
CA LYS A 56 30.53 1.66 3.39
C LYS A 56 31.23 2.99 3.71
N THR A 57 30.51 4.10 3.74
CA THR A 57 31.08 5.41 4.08
C THR A 57 31.67 5.43 5.48
N ASP A 58 31.00 4.81 6.46
CA ASP A 58 31.51 4.73 7.84
C ASP A 58 32.79 3.89 7.91
N LEU A 59 32.83 2.75 7.20
CA LEU A 59 34.02 1.89 7.11
C LEU A 59 35.19 2.59 6.41
N GLU A 60 34.94 3.31 5.32
CA GLU A 60 35.96 4.10 4.63
C GLU A 60 36.48 5.23 5.53
N GLY A 61 35.61 5.85 6.34
CA GLY A 61 35.98 6.83 7.35
C GLY A 61 36.91 6.24 8.41
N PHE A 62 36.55 5.09 8.98
CA PHE A 62 37.38 4.40 9.96
C PHE A 62 38.73 3.98 9.38
N TYR A 63 38.75 3.40 8.18
CA TYR A 63 40.00 3.01 7.52
C TYR A 63 40.90 4.21 7.24
N SER A 64 40.34 5.36 6.86
CA SER A 64 41.12 6.59 6.67
C SER A 64 41.81 7.05 7.95
N GLU A 65 41.20 6.84 9.12
CA GLU A 65 41.73 7.26 10.42
C GLU A 65 42.72 6.25 11.02
N TYR A 66 42.39 4.95 10.98
CA TYR A 66 43.14 3.90 11.66
C TYR A 66 43.99 3.03 10.73
N GLN A 67 43.88 3.19 9.41
CA GLN A 67 44.55 2.37 8.37
C GLN A 67 44.21 0.86 8.43
N GLU A 68 43.13 0.51 9.14
CA GLU A 68 42.62 -0.85 9.32
C GLU A 68 41.08 -0.80 9.31
N TYR A 69 40.41 -1.93 9.02
CA TYR A 69 38.96 -2.01 9.15
C TYR A 69 38.56 -2.41 10.59
N PRO A 70 37.36 -2.02 11.06
CA PRO A 70 36.84 -2.50 12.34
C PRO A 70 36.69 -4.03 12.33
N ASN A 71 37.08 -4.68 13.44
CA ASN A 71 36.92 -6.12 13.66
C ASN A 71 35.56 -6.48 14.26
#